data_AF-A0A5C7JP09-F1
#
_entry.id   AF-A0A5C7JP09-F1
#
_cell.length_a   1.000
_cell.length_b   1.000
_cell.length_c   1.000
_cell.angle_alpha   90.00
_cell.angle_beta   90.00
_cell.angle_gamma   90.00
#
_symmetry.space_group_name_H-M   'P 1'
#
loop_
_entity.id
_entity.type
_entity.pdbx_description
1 polymer ?
#
loop_
_entity_poly.entity_id
_entity_poly.type
_entity_poly.pdbx_seq_one_letter_code
_entity_poly.pdbx_strand_id
1 'polypeptide(L)'
;MSIVTIKEIGGDNIHLEQITVTGSVVQERIIEHVSVMSIMYFPGHADYAPATVNDTLIEIIDRIADISGVLLPIGGTSSDFLSGDRTWKPVTKNTVGLSNVDDTSDLNKPISNATQIALNSKEDTILTANSNYFFAGDKTWKPITKNTVGLSNVDDTSDLNKPISNATQIALNSKEDTILTANPNYFFAGDKTWKPITKNTVGLDQLTNDTQLKLADLDTDATLSANSDTKIPSQRAVKTFVDTHHWDAGTF
;
A
#
# COMPACT_ATOMS: atom_id res chain seq x y z
N MET A 1 -10.60 26.11 79.79
CA MET A 1 -10.09 26.76 81.02
C MET A 1 -11.29 26.95 81.94
N SER A 2 -11.22 26.55 83.21
CA SER A 2 -12.37 26.67 84.12
C SER A 2 -12.51 28.09 84.66
N ILE A 3 -13.68 28.69 84.45
CA ILE A 3 -14.06 30.01 84.99
C ILE A 3 -14.70 29.78 86.36
N VAL A 4 -14.42 30.65 87.33
CA VAL A 4 -15.10 30.66 88.62
C VAL A 4 -16.05 31.86 88.64
N THR A 5 -17.34 31.64 88.85
CA THR A 5 -18.33 32.73 88.93
C THR A 5 -18.79 32.89 90.37
N ILE A 6 -18.86 34.15 90.85
CA ILE A 6 -19.32 34.49 92.20
C ILE A 6 -20.85 34.55 92.19
N LYS A 7 -21.51 33.79 93.05
CA LYS A 7 -22.97 33.84 93.21
C LYS A 7 -23.31 34.39 94.61
N GLU A 8 -23.90 35.59 94.59
CA GLU A 8 -24.39 36.40 95.72
C GLU A 8 -23.34 37.01 96.68
N ILE A 9 -23.50 38.32 96.95
CA ILE A 9 -22.82 39.04 98.04
C ILE A 9 -23.85 39.19 99.16
N GLY A 10 -23.81 38.28 100.13
CA GLY A 10 -24.65 38.32 101.32
C GLY A 10 -23.86 37.89 102.55
N GLY A 11 -23.33 38.85 103.30
CA GLY A 11 -22.41 38.61 104.43
C GLY A 11 -21.01 38.17 103.98
N ASP A 12 -20.02 38.27 104.87
CA ASP A 12 -18.56 38.24 104.60
C ASP A 12 -17.98 36.96 103.95
N ASN A 13 -18.78 36.09 103.31
CA ASN A 13 -18.32 34.86 102.67
C ASN A 13 -18.75 34.74 101.20
N ILE A 14 -17.76 34.62 100.30
CA ILE A 14 -17.93 34.43 98.85
C ILE A 14 -18.02 32.92 98.56
N HIS A 15 -19.10 32.46 97.93
CA HIS A 15 -19.17 31.10 97.36
C HIS A 15 -18.78 31.12 95.88
N LEU A 16 -17.76 30.34 95.54
CA LEU A 16 -17.15 30.23 94.23
C LEU A 16 -17.64 28.96 93.53
N GLU A 17 -18.36 29.09 92.41
CA GLU A 17 -18.79 27.93 91.61
C GLU A 17 -18.04 27.89 90.27
N GLN A 18 -17.43 26.74 89.97
CA GLN A 18 -16.54 26.54 88.82
C GLN A 18 -17.33 26.13 87.58
N ILE A 19 -17.45 27.02 86.59
CA ILE A 19 -18.01 26.77 85.27
C ILE A 19 -16.86 26.43 84.31
N THR A 20 -16.82 25.18 83.83
CA THR A 20 -15.80 24.76 82.86
C THR A 20 -16.23 25.08 81.44
N VAL A 21 -15.49 25.98 80.77
CA VAL A 21 -15.72 26.31 79.36
C VAL A 21 -14.60 25.73 78.51
N THR A 22 -14.97 24.95 77.49
CA THR A 22 -14.05 24.31 76.54
C THR A 22 -14.25 24.86 75.13
N GLY A 23 -13.25 25.58 74.59
CA GLY A 23 -13.01 25.69 73.15
C GLY A 23 -12.70 27.08 72.56
N SER A 24 -11.76 27.09 71.59
CA SER A 24 -11.34 28.16 70.66
C SER A 24 -10.45 29.30 71.19
N VAL A 25 -9.36 29.56 70.46
CA VAL A 25 -8.31 30.57 70.73
C VAL A 25 -8.87 32.01 70.77
N VAL A 26 -9.96 32.27 70.05
CA VAL A 26 -10.64 33.58 70.05
C VAL A 26 -11.46 33.78 71.33
N GLN A 27 -12.02 32.72 71.90
CA GLN A 27 -12.70 32.80 73.20
C GLN A 27 -11.68 33.00 74.34
N GLU A 28 -10.50 32.38 74.27
CA GLU A 28 -9.43 32.58 75.27
C GLU A 28 -8.98 34.05 75.43
N ARG A 29 -8.77 34.79 74.33
CA ARG A 29 -8.35 36.21 74.39
C ARG A 29 -9.42 37.15 74.98
N ILE A 30 -10.69 36.84 74.78
CA ILE A 30 -11.82 37.63 75.33
C ILE A 30 -11.97 37.32 76.82
N ILE A 31 -11.78 36.05 77.22
CA ILE A 31 -11.88 35.58 78.60
C ILE A 31 -10.73 36.13 79.48
N GLU A 32 -9.50 36.27 78.96
CA GLU A 32 -8.40 36.89 79.71
C GLU A 32 -8.70 38.35 80.11
N HIS A 33 -9.26 39.17 79.22
CA HIS A 33 -9.58 40.57 79.55
C HIS A 33 -10.65 40.70 80.63
N VAL A 34 -11.63 39.78 80.65
CA VAL A 34 -12.71 39.76 81.64
C VAL A 34 -12.20 39.29 83.00
N SER A 35 -11.29 38.32 83.03
CA SER A 35 -10.72 37.79 84.28
C SER A 35 -9.82 38.79 85.02
N VAL A 36 -9.14 39.70 84.33
CA VAL A 36 -8.22 40.67 84.95
C VAL A 36 -8.96 41.85 85.59
N MET A 37 -10.10 42.27 85.02
CA MET A 37 -10.92 43.37 85.56
C MET A 37 -11.66 42.99 86.86
N SER A 38 -12.12 41.74 87.00
CA SER A 38 -12.79 41.26 88.22
C SER A 38 -11.87 41.18 89.46
N ILE A 39 -10.55 41.17 89.27
CA ILE A 39 -9.57 41.11 90.36
C ILE A 39 -9.21 42.52 90.87
N MET A 40 -9.46 43.58 90.09
CA MET A 40 -9.08 44.95 90.44
C MET A 40 -10.17 45.69 91.24
N TYR A 41 -10.80 45.02 92.22
CA TYR A 41 -11.63 45.70 93.22
C TYR A 41 -10.75 46.10 94.42
N PHE A 42 -10.38 47.38 94.50
CA PHE A 42 -9.70 47.95 95.67
C PHE A 42 -10.71 48.63 96.59
N PRO A 43 -10.99 48.09 97.79
CA PRO A 43 -11.89 48.73 98.73
C PRO A 43 -11.19 49.94 99.36
N GLY A 44 -11.70 51.16 99.15
CA GLY A 44 -11.25 52.32 99.91
C GLY A 44 -11.39 53.72 99.30
N HIS A 45 -11.69 53.88 98.01
CA HIS A 45 -11.85 55.22 97.41
C HIS A 45 -13.33 55.55 97.14
N ALA A 46 -13.89 56.47 97.92
CA ALA A 46 -15.31 56.83 97.93
C ALA A 46 -15.74 57.83 96.82
N ASP A 47 -14.84 58.21 95.89
CA ASP A 47 -15.11 59.28 94.92
C ASP A 47 -15.33 58.80 93.47
N TYR A 48 -15.39 57.49 93.23
CA TYR A 48 -15.90 56.94 91.97
C TYR A 48 -17.31 56.40 92.20
N ALA A 49 -18.31 57.13 91.71
CA ALA A 49 -19.67 56.62 91.61
C ALA A 49 -19.62 55.27 90.87
N PRO A 50 -20.16 54.18 91.42
CA PRO A 50 -20.08 52.88 90.79
C PRO A 50 -20.97 52.92 89.54
N ALA A 51 -20.36 53.06 88.36
CA ALA A 51 -20.83 52.24 87.26
C ALA A 51 -20.60 50.81 87.74
N THR A 52 -21.62 50.26 88.37
CA THR A 52 -21.56 49.01 89.11
C THR A 52 -20.99 47.95 88.18
N VAL A 53 -20.09 47.10 88.64
CA VAL A 53 -19.51 45.97 87.87
C VAL A 53 -20.57 45.21 87.06
N ASN A 54 -21.82 45.21 87.52
CA ASN A 54 -23.01 44.74 86.82
C ASN A 54 -23.28 45.38 85.45
N ASP A 55 -23.14 46.70 85.26
CA ASP A 55 -23.44 47.36 83.98
C ASP A 55 -22.41 46.95 82.90
N THR A 56 -21.13 46.83 83.29
CA THR A 56 -20.06 46.33 82.40
C THR A 56 -20.18 44.84 82.12
N LEU A 57 -20.65 44.04 83.09
CA LEU A 57 -20.89 42.60 82.89
C LEU A 57 -22.11 42.36 82.00
N ILE A 58 -23.18 43.15 82.15
CA ILE A 58 -24.36 43.10 81.29
C ILE A 58 -23.96 43.46 79.85
N GLU A 59 -23.18 44.52 79.65
CA GLU A 59 -22.67 44.90 78.33
C GLU A 59 -21.76 43.81 77.71
N ILE A 60 -20.92 43.15 78.52
CA ILE A 60 -20.08 42.04 78.07
C ILE A 60 -20.93 40.80 77.73
N ILE A 61 -21.96 40.49 78.53
CA ILE A 61 -22.89 39.38 78.27
C ILE A 61 -23.68 39.64 76.98
N ASP A 62 -24.16 40.86 76.77
CA ASP A 62 -24.83 41.25 75.52
C ASP A 62 -23.87 41.15 74.33
N ARG A 63 -22.62 41.59 74.47
CA ARG A 63 -21.59 41.42 73.43
C ARG A 63 -21.25 39.96 73.17
N ILE A 64 -21.22 39.09 74.18
CA ILE A 64 -21.00 37.64 74.03
C ILE A 64 -22.21 36.98 73.34
N ALA A 65 -23.43 37.42 73.67
CA ALA A 65 -24.65 36.96 73.00
C ALA A 65 -24.66 37.38 71.52
N ASP A 66 -24.21 38.60 71.23
CA ASP A 66 -24.09 39.13 69.87
C ASP A 66 -22.96 38.39 69.08
N ILE A 67 -21.84 38.09 69.73
CA ILE A 67 -20.74 37.27 69.16
C ILE A 67 -21.19 35.82 68.91
N SER A 68 -22.07 35.27 69.76
CA SER A 68 -22.60 33.90 69.59
C SER A 68 -23.44 33.76 68.32
N GLY A 69 -24.08 34.84 67.86
CA GLY A 69 -24.75 34.91 66.56
C GLY A 69 -23.78 35.00 65.37
N VAL A 70 -22.53 35.40 65.61
CA VAL A 70 -21.49 35.59 64.58
C VAL A 70 -20.60 34.34 64.39
N LEU A 71 -20.43 33.51 65.43
CA LEU A 71 -19.58 32.30 65.37
C LEU A 71 -20.07 31.28 64.34
N LEU A 72 -19.17 30.85 63.44
CA LEU A 72 -19.45 29.77 62.50
C LEU A 72 -19.64 28.44 63.25
N PRO A 73 -20.60 27.59 62.86
CA PRO A 73 -20.78 26.27 63.47
C PRO A 73 -19.54 25.39 63.31
N ILE A 74 -19.17 24.68 64.37
CA ILE A 74 -18.05 23.73 64.34
C ILE A 74 -18.40 22.46 63.56
N GLY A 75 -17.44 21.86 62.83
CA GLY A 75 -17.54 20.50 62.30
C GLY A 75 -17.69 20.30 60.79
N GLY A 76 -17.69 21.35 59.96
CA GLY A 76 -17.71 21.21 58.49
C GLY A 76 -16.41 20.64 57.91
N THR A 77 -16.50 19.93 56.79
CA THR A 77 -15.36 19.41 56.01
C THR A 77 -15.19 20.17 54.68
N SER A 78 -14.12 19.86 53.93
CA SER A 78 -13.90 20.40 52.57
C SER A 78 -14.96 19.96 51.55
N SER A 79 -15.78 18.97 51.90
CA SER A 79 -16.91 18.50 51.09
C SER A 79 -18.25 19.09 51.52
N ASP A 80 -18.26 20.04 52.45
CA ASP A 80 -19.49 20.68 52.94
C ASP A 80 -19.51 22.18 52.60
N PHE A 81 -20.72 22.73 52.51
CA PHE A 81 -20.95 24.17 52.52
C PHE A 81 -21.88 24.54 53.68
N LEU A 82 -21.74 25.77 54.18
CA LEU A 82 -22.62 26.29 55.20
C LEU A 82 -23.86 26.91 54.53
N SER A 83 -25.04 26.33 54.74
CA SER A 83 -26.29 26.90 54.21
C SER A 83 -26.77 28.10 55.03
N GLY A 84 -27.73 28.87 54.48
CA GLY A 84 -28.26 30.08 55.13
C GLY A 84 -28.91 29.83 56.49
N ASP A 85 -29.32 28.60 56.79
CA ASP A 85 -29.82 28.14 58.10
C ASP A 85 -28.69 27.84 59.11
N ARG A 86 -27.43 28.12 58.75
CA ARG A 86 -26.22 27.82 59.53
C ARG A 86 -26.04 26.33 59.82
N THR A 87 -26.48 25.46 58.93
CA THR A 87 -26.17 24.02 59.00
C THR A 87 -25.16 23.63 57.93
N TRP A 88 -24.24 22.72 58.27
CA TRP A 88 -23.33 22.14 57.29
C TRP A 88 -24.10 21.16 56.40
N LYS A 89 -24.03 21.35 55.08
CA LYS A 89 -24.65 20.47 54.08
C LYS A 89 -23.57 19.93 53.14
N PRO A 90 -23.67 18.66 52.71
CA PRO A 90 -22.73 18.10 51.76
C PRO A 90 -22.86 18.75 50.38
N VAL A 91 -21.72 18.95 49.73
CA VAL A 91 -21.62 19.30 48.32
C VAL A 91 -21.87 18.03 47.51
N THR A 92 -22.98 18.01 46.79
CA THR A 92 -23.41 16.95 45.89
C THR A 92 -23.74 17.59 44.55
N LYS A 93 -23.75 16.83 43.45
CA LYS A 93 -24.17 17.35 42.13
C LYS A 93 -25.53 18.05 42.20
N ASN A 94 -26.46 17.54 43.00
CA ASN A 94 -27.77 18.14 43.22
C ASN A 94 -27.71 19.49 43.96
N THR A 95 -26.88 19.61 45.01
CA THR A 95 -26.83 20.85 45.80
C THR A 95 -26.17 22.02 45.05
N VAL A 96 -25.46 21.74 43.95
CA VAL A 96 -24.86 22.77 43.08
C VAL A 96 -25.55 22.90 41.70
N GLY A 97 -26.71 22.27 41.50
CA GLY A 97 -27.48 22.37 40.24
C GLY A 97 -26.87 21.61 39.05
N LEU A 98 -25.98 20.65 39.30
CA LEU A 98 -25.28 19.84 38.30
C LEU A 98 -25.78 18.38 38.26
N SER A 99 -27.03 18.12 38.69
CA SER A 99 -27.61 16.76 38.73
C SER A 99 -27.54 16.00 37.39
N ASN A 100 -27.57 16.72 36.27
CA ASN A 100 -27.53 16.16 34.92
C ASN A 100 -26.11 16.08 34.35
N VAL A 101 -25.09 16.57 35.07
CA VAL A 101 -23.71 16.57 34.60
C VAL A 101 -23.07 15.24 34.95
N ASP A 102 -22.64 14.52 33.91
CA ASP A 102 -21.80 13.35 34.05
C ASP A 102 -20.35 13.67 33.65
N ASP A 103 -19.39 13.06 34.35
CA ASP A 103 -17.96 13.25 34.12
C ASP A 103 -17.42 12.14 33.22
N THR A 104 -18.10 11.92 32.09
CA THR A 104 -17.71 10.91 31.11
C THR A 104 -16.43 11.35 30.41
N SER A 105 -15.38 10.51 30.45
CA SER A 105 -14.14 10.76 29.70
C SER A 105 -14.40 10.82 28.19
N ASP A 106 -13.58 11.57 27.45
CA ASP A 106 -13.78 11.75 26.01
C ASP A 106 -13.81 10.42 25.23
N LEU A 107 -13.00 9.45 25.65
CA LEU A 107 -12.98 8.10 25.05
C LEU A 107 -14.33 7.37 25.20
N ASN A 108 -15.07 7.65 26.27
CA ASN A 108 -16.33 6.98 26.59
C ASN A 108 -17.56 7.80 26.16
N LYS A 109 -17.37 9.01 25.61
CA LYS A 109 -18.50 9.80 25.09
C LYS A 109 -19.08 9.10 23.86
N PRO A 110 -20.39 8.79 23.83
CA PRO A 110 -21.00 8.16 22.68
C PRO A 110 -20.97 9.11 21.48
N ILE A 111 -20.79 8.56 20.28
CA ILE A 111 -20.99 9.32 19.05
C ILE A 111 -22.49 9.48 18.76
N SER A 112 -22.84 10.53 18.02
CA SER A 112 -24.24 10.72 17.60
C SER A 112 -24.70 9.65 16.62
N ASN A 113 -26.00 9.36 16.58
CA ASN A 113 -26.57 8.46 15.56
C ASN A 113 -26.26 8.93 14.13
N ALA A 114 -26.24 10.25 13.89
CA ALA A 114 -25.88 10.81 12.58
C ALA A 114 -24.44 10.49 12.19
N THR A 115 -23.50 10.61 13.14
CA THR A 115 -22.10 10.23 12.94
C THR A 115 -21.97 8.74 12.66
N GLN A 116 -22.66 7.89 13.43
CA GLN A 116 -22.65 6.45 13.22
C GLN A 116 -23.20 6.06 11.84
N ILE A 117 -24.31 6.66 11.40
CA ILE A 117 -24.91 6.42 10.07
C ILE A 117 -23.92 6.84 8.97
N ALA A 118 -23.28 8.00 9.11
CA ALA A 118 -22.30 8.48 8.14
C ALA A 118 -21.07 7.57 8.07
N LEU A 119 -20.57 7.09 9.21
CA LEU A 119 -19.46 6.13 9.29
C LEU A 119 -19.84 4.78 8.68
N ASN A 120 -21.02 4.24 8.99
CA ASN A 120 -21.52 2.98 8.43
C ASN A 120 -21.74 3.05 6.91
N SER A 121 -21.90 4.25 6.36
CA SER A 121 -22.05 4.47 4.92
C SER A 121 -20.71 4.61 4.19
N LYS A 122 -19.60 4.78 4.93
CA LYS A 122 -18.26 4.72 4.34
C LYS A 122 -17.96 3.27 3.99
N GLU A 123 -17.24 3.09 2.90
CA GLU A 123 -16.84 1.77 2.44
C GLU A 123 -15.73 1.23 3.32
N ASP A 124 -16.00 0.12 4.00
CA ASP A 124 -14.97 -0.59 4.72
C ASP A 124 -13.97 -1.20 3.74
N THR A 125 -12.70 -1.16 4.12
CA THR A 125 -11.52 -1.81 3.53
C THR A 125 -11.83 -2.73 2.35
N ILE A 126 -11.41 -2.32 1.14
CA ILE A 126 -11.54 -3.14 -0.08
C ILE A 126 -10.68 -4.40 0.10
N LEU A 127 -11.31 -5.54 0.42
CA LEU A 127 -10.64 -6.84 0.53
C LEU A 127 -10.07 -7.22 -0.84
N THR A 128 -8.77 -7.41 -0.93
CA THR A 128 -8.10 -7.75 -2.20
C THR A 128 -8.66 -9.05 -2.77
N ALA A 129 -9.28 -9.00 -3.95
CA ALA A 129 -9.50 -10.19 -4.77
C ALA A 129 -8.17 -10.68 -5.37
N ASN A 130 -8.17 -11.87 -5.98
CA ASN A 130 -7.04 -12.31 -6.80
C ASN A 130 -6.87 -11.39 -8.04
N SER A 131 -5.72 -11.50 -8.71
CA SER A 131 -5.33 -10.65 -9.85
C SER A 131 -6.25 -10.72 -11.08
N ASN A 132 -7.28 -11.56 -11.08
CA ASN A 132 -8.21 -11.72 -12.20
C ASN A 132 -9.49 -10.88 -12.04
N TYR A 133 -9.58 -10.05 -11.00
CA TYR A 133 -10.74 -9.21 -10.74
C TYR A 133 -10.33 -7.76 -10.50
N PHE A 134 -11.23 -6.84 -10.83
CA PHE A 134 -11.12 -5.43 -10.48
C PHE A 134 -12.36 -5.00 -9.71
N PHE A 135 -12.21 -3.98 -8.87
CA PHE A 135 -13.33 -3.41 -8.12
C PHE A 135 -13.99 -2.33 -8.96
N ALA A 136 -15.23 -2.57 -9.39
CA ALA A 136 -15.97 -1.64 -10.23
C ALA A 136 -16.63 -0.52 -9.40
N GLY A 137 -17.02 0.58 -10.07
CA GLY A 137 -17.68 1.72 -9.41
C GLY A 137 -19.03 1.40 -8.77
N ASP A 138 -19.63 0.25 -9.09
CA ASP A 138 -20.84 -0.27 -8.45
C ASP A 138 -20.53 -1.09 -7.17
N LYS A 139 -19.28 -1.06 -6.70
CA LYS A 139 -18.79 -1.76 -5.50
C LYS A 139 -18.87 -3.27 -5.58
N THR A 140 -18.82 -3.82 -6.80
CA THR A 140 -18.75 -5.25 -7.03
C THR A 140 -17.42 -5.66 -7.64
N TRP A 141 -16.90 -6.81 -7.23
CA TRP A 141 -15.76 -7.43 -7.89
C TRP A 141 -16.22 -7.97 -9.25
N LYS A 142 -15.62 -7.47 -10.33
CA LYS A 142 -15.90 -7.93 -11.69
C LYS A 142 -14.66 -8.61 -12.27
N PRO A 143 -14.84 -9.70 -13.05
CA PRO A 143 -13.72 -10.39 -13.67
C PRO A 143 -13.06 -9.50 -14.73
N ILE A 144 -11.74 -9.56 -14.81
CA ILE A 144 -10.97 -9.00 -15.92
C ILE A 144 -11.11 -9.95 -17.11
N THR A 145 -11.74 -9.46 -18.17
CA THR A 145 -11.91 -10.15 -19.45
C THR A 145 -11.36 -9.27 -20.58
N LYS A 146 -11.09 -9.84 -21.75
CA LYS A 146 -10.67 -9.05 -22.93
C LYS A 146 -11.63 -7.89 -23.23
N ASN A 147 -12.94 -8.14 -23.10
CA ASN A 147 -13.97 -7.12 -23.30
C ASN A 147 -13.90 -5.99 -22.26
N THR A 148 -13.64 -6.32 -20.98
CA THR A 148 -13.62 -5.30 -19.91
C THR A 148 -12.42 -4.36 -20.02
N VAL A 149 -11.39 -4.73 -20.78
CA VAL A 149 -10.20 -3.90 -21.04
C VAL A 149 -10.13 -3.36 -22.48
N GLY A 150 -11.19 -3.51 -23.26
CA GLY A 150 -11.25 -2.99 -24.64
C GLY A 150 -10.41 -3.76 -25.66
N LEU A 151 -10.03 -5.00 -25.36
CA LEU A 151 -9.20 -5.88 -26.20
C LEU A 151 -9.99 -7.05 -26.79
N SER A 152 -11.29 -6.86 -27.09
CA SER A 152 -12.18 -7.95 -27.56
C SER A 152 -11.74 -8.62 -28.85
N ASN A 153 -10.94 -7.93 -29.67
CA ASN A 153 -10.43 -8.42 -30.96
C ASN A 153 -9.01 -9.00 -30.85
N VAL A 154 -8.40 -8.97 -29.66
CA VAL A 154 -7.05 -9.48 -29.46
C VAL A 154 -7.14 -10.97 -29.16
N ASP A 155 -6.47 -11.79 -29.97
CA ASP A 155 -6.29 -13.21 -29.72
C ASP A 155 -4.83 -13.52 -29.44
N ASP A 156 -4.56 -14.01 -28.22
CA ASP A 156 -3.25 -14.52 -27.82
C ASP A 156 -3.01 -15.90 -28.41
N THR A 157 -2.82 -15.92 -29.73
CA THR A 157 -2.37 -17.12 -30.45
C THR A 157 -0.85 -17.16 -30.41
N SER A 158 -0.28 -18.26 -29.93
CA SER A 158 1.18 -18.46 -29.97
C SER A 158 1.70 -18.34 -31.40
N ASP A 159 2.95 -17.89 -31.58
CA ASP A 159 3.50 -17.69 -32.92
C ASP A 159 3.45 -18.96 -33.78
N LEU A 160 3.64 -20.14 -33.16
CA LEU A 160 3.53 -21.43 -33.84
C LEU A 160 2.11 -21.69 -34.41
N ASN A 161 1.07 -21.19 -33.75
CA ASN A 161 -0.32 -21.41 -34.12
C ASN A 161 -0.91 -20.26 -34.94
N LYS A 162 -0.16 -19.17 -35.17
CA LYS A 162 -0.64 -18.06 -36.00
C LYS A 162 -0.78 -18.55 -37.45
N PRO A 163 -1.98 -18.46 -38.05
CA PRO A 163 -2.16 -18.88 -39.43
C PRO A 163 -1.37 -17.98 -40.36
N ILE A 164 -0.76 -18.57 -41.39
CA ILE A 164 -0.22 -17.78 -42.50
C ILE A 164 -1.38 -17.26 -43.36
N SER A 165 -1.17 -16.13 -44.04
CA SER A 165 -2.18 -15.60 -44.95
C SER A 165 -2.40 -16.52 -46.15
N ASN A 166 -3.61 -16.50 -46.74
CA ASN A 166 -3.91 -17.23 -47.97
C ASN A 166 -2.92 -16.86 -49.10
N ALA A 167 -2.52 -15.59 -49.20
CA ALA A 167 -1.53 -15.14 -50.17
C ALA A 167 -0.16 -15.80 -49.96
N THR A 168 0.27 -15.91 -48.69
CA THR A 168 1.52 -16.60 -48.33
C THR A 168 1.44 -18.08 -48.67
N GLN A 169 0.32 -18.74 -48.35
CA GLN A 169 0.14 -20.16 -48.68
C GLN A 169 0.16 -20.40 -50.20
N ILE A 170 -0.52 -19.56 -50.99
CA ILE A 170 -0.52 -19.66 -52.46
C ILE A 170 0.90 -19.49 -53.03
N ALA A 171 1.66 -18.53 -52.51
CA ALA A 171 3.03 -18.29 -52.93
C ALA A 171 3.96 -19.46 -52.57
N LEU A 172 3.81 -20.06 -51.39
CA LEU A 172 4.57 -21.23 -50.97
C LEU A 172 4.22 -22.46 -51.82
N ASN A 173 2.94 -22.72 -52.07
CA ASN A 173 2.49 -23.83 -52.92
C ASN A 173 3.00 -23.73 -54.38
N SER A 174 3.39 -22.54 -54.82
CA SER A 174 3.96 -22.30 -56.15
C SER A 174 5.48 -22.47 -56.20
N LYS A 175 6.13 -22.64 -55.04
CA LYS A 175 7.54 -23.01 -54.97
C LYS A 175 7.67 -24.51 -55.23
N GLU A 176 8.78 -24.88 -55.85
CA GLU A 176 9.07 -26.27 -56.19
C GLU A 176 9.81 -26.92 -55.03
N ASP A 177 9.21 -27.93 -54.40
CA ASP A 177 9.68 -28.47 -53.13
C ASP A 177 10.98 -29.27 -53.25
N THR A 178 11.13 -30.09 -54.30
CA THR A 178 12.34 -30.87 -54.56
C THR A 178 12.37 -31.33 -56.02
N ILE A 179 13.44 -31.02 -56.76
CA ILE A 179 13.62 -31.50 -58.13
C ILE A 179 14.10 -32.96 -58.08
N LEU A 180 13.16 -33.91 -58.11
CA LEU A 180 13.48 -35.34 -58.20
C LEU A 180 13.56 -35.77 -59.66
N THR A 181 14.78 -36.06 -60.16
CA THR A 181 14.98 -36.68 -61.48
C THR A 181 14.47 -38.12 -61.44
N ALA A 182 13.24 -38.39 -61.89
CA ALA A 182 12.74 -39.76 -62.04
C ALA A 182 13.50 -40.55 -63.14
N ASN A 183 14.22 -39.85 -64.02
CA ASN A 183 14.98 -40.43 -65.12
C ASN A 183 16.32 -39.67 -65.29
N PRO A 184 17.49 -40.34 -65.20
CA PRO A 184 18.79 -39.70 -65.37
C PRO A 184 19.06 -39.20 -66.80
N ASN A 185 18.23 -39.57 -67.79
CA ASN A 185 18.31 -39.08 -69.17
C ASN A 185 17.57 -37.75 -69.38
N TYR A 186 17.15 -37.08 -68.33
CA TYR A 186 16.46 -35.79 -68.40
C TYR A 186 17.13 -34.78 -67.46
N PHE A 187 17.08 -33.51 -67.85
CA PHE A 187 17.45 -32.39 -67.00
C PHE A 187 16.25 -31.47 -66.79
N PHE A 188 16.24 -30.75 -65.66
CA PHE A 188 15.22 -29.76 -65.38
C PHE A 188 15.65 -28.42 -65.97
N ALA A 189 14.94 -27.95 -67.00
CA ALA A 189 15.29 -26.71 -67.68
C ALA A 189 14.76 -25.48 -66.91
N GLY A 190 15.29 -24.29 -67.24
CA GLY A 190 14.88 -23.04 -66.58
C GLY A 190 13.40 -22.65 -66.77
N ASP A 191 12.71 -23.24 -67.74
CA ASP A 191 11.26 -23.13 -67.94
C ASP A 191 10.43 -24.08 -67.06
N LYS A 192 11.08 -24.78 -66.13
CA LYS A 192 10.48 -25.77 -65.23
C LYS A 192 9.88 -26.98 -65.95
N THR A 193 10.43 -27.33 -67.11
CA THR A 193 10.06 -28.55 -67.83
C THR A 193 11.21 -29.56 -67.81
N TRP A 194 10.87 -30.83 -67.66
CA TRP A 194 11.81 -31.92 -67.88
C TRP A 194 12.13 -32.03 -69.36
N LYS A 195 13.39 -31.84 -69.74
CA LYS A 195 13.86 -31.97 -71.12
C LYS A 195 14.82 -33.16 -71.26
N PRO A 196 14.73 -33.95 -72.35
CA PRO A 196 15.62 -35.08 -72.56
C PRO A 196 17.05 -34.59 -72.80
N ILE A 197 18.02 -35.31 -72.25
CA ILE A 197 19.43 -35.14 -72.58
C ILE A 197 19.66 -35.77 -73.96
N THR A 198 19.89 -34.92 -74.94
CA THR A 198 20.29 -35.28 -76.32
C THR A 198 21.68 -34.72 -76.62
N LYS A 199 22.33 -35.20 -77.70
CA LYS A 199 23.62 -34.63 -78.15
C LYS A 199 23.55 -33.11 -78.33
N ASN A 200 22.43 -32.61 -78.81
CA ASN A 200 22.21 -31.18 -79.00
C ASN A 200 22.16 -30.41 -77.71
N THR A 201 21.49 -30.96 -76.69
CA THR A 201 21.41 -30.30 -75.38
C THR A 201 22.75 -30.26 -74.64
N VAL A 202 23.73 -31.08 -75.04
CA VAL A 202 25.08 -31.10 -74.46
C VAL A 202 26.16 -30.58 -75.42
N GLY A 203 25.78 -30.00 -76.57
CA GLY A 203 26.71 -29.43 -77.55
C GLY A 203 27.60 -30.45 -78.28
N LEU A 204 27.17 -31.70 -78.39
CA LEU A 204 27.89 -32.80 -79.04
C LEU A 204 27.32 -33.18 -80.43
N ASP A 205 26.63 -32.26 -81.10
CA ASP A 205 25.92 -32.54 -82.37
C ASP A 205 26.84 -32.92 -83.52
N GLN A 206 28.06 -32.37 -83.52
CA GLN A 206 29.03 -32.61 -84.56
C GLN A 206 29.74 -33.97 -84.41
N LEU A 207 29.49 -34.70 -83.32
CA LEU A 207 30.12 -35.98 -83.06
C LEU A 207 29.24 -37.13 -83.58
N THR A 208 29.71 -37.83 -84.60
CA THR A 208 29.12 -39.11 -85.04
C THR A 208 29.51 -40.21 -84.05
N ASN A 209 28.54 -41.07 -83.68
CA ASN A 209 28.82 -42.17 -82.74
C ASN A 209 29.30 -43.40 -83.49
N ASP A 210 30.38 -43.24 -84.24
CA ASP A 210 30.88 -44.28 -85.12
C ASP A 210 31.72 -45.29 -84.33
N THR A 211 31.27 -46.53 -84.26
CA THR A 211 31.93 -47.61 -83.50
C THR A 211 33.35 -47.91 -84.03
N GLN A 212 33.57 -47.67 -85.32
CA GLN A 212 34.84 -47.83 -86.03
C GLN A 212 34.94 -46.77 -87.14
N LEU A 213 36.16 -46.43 -87.56
CA LEU A 213 36.39 -45.62 -88.76
C LEU A 213 35.71 -46.28 -89.97
N LYS A 214 34.92 -45.53 -90.73
CA LYS A 214 34.23 -46.07 -91.91
C LYS A 214 35.19 -46.10 -93.09
N LEU A 215 35.02 -47.08 -93.99
CA LEU A 215 35.82 -47.15 -95.21
C LEU A 215 35.70 -45.88 -96.07
N ALA A 216 34.56 -45.17 -95.98
CA ALA A 216 34.37 -43.88 -96.66
C ALA A 216 35.31 -42.78 -96.16
N ASP A 217 35.72 -42.83 -94.88
CA ASP A 217 36.65 -41.89 -94.24
C ASP A 217 38.11 -42.25 -94.53
N LEU A 218 38.35 -43.44 -95.11
CA LEU A 218 39.67 -43.89 -95.52
C LEU A 218 39.95 -43.52 -96.97
N ASP A 219 41.14 -43.00 -97.22
CA ASP A 219 41.66 -42.87 -98.58
C ASP A 219 42.29 -44.20 -99.01
N THR A 220 41.74 -44.80 -100.05
CA THR A 220 42.21 -46.06 -100.62
C THR A 220 42.97 -45.88 -101.92
N ASP A 221 43.14 -44.64 -102.39
CA ASP A 221 43.93 -44.32 -103.58
C ASP A 221 45.41 -44.63 -103.33
N ALA A 222 45.93 -45.62 -104.06
CA ALA A 222 47.31 -46.06 -103.96
C ALA A 222 48.31 -45.04 -104.53
N THR A 223 47.84 -44.01 -105.24
CA THR A 223 48.69 -42.98 -105.84
C THR A 223 48.89 -41.76 -104.93
N LEU A 224 48.08 -41.62 -103.87
CA LEU A 224 48.06 -40.45 -102.98
C LEU A 224 48.10 -39.12 -103.76
N SER A 225 47.42 -39.08 -104.91
CA SER A 225 47.55 -37.98 -105.88
C SER A 225 46.74 -36.74 -105.53
N ALA A 226 45.72 -36.89 -104.67
CA ALA A 226 44.89 -35.80 -104.17
C ALA A 226 45.39 -35.30 -102.80
N ASN A 227 45.30 -33.99 -102.56
CA ASN A 227 45.48 -33.39 -101.24
C ASN A 227 44.15 -33.39 -100.47
N SER A 228 43.85 -34.48 -99.75
CA SER A 228 42.62 -34.60 -98.97
C SER A 228 42.80 -34.20 -97.50
N ASP A 229 42.05 -33.20 -97.05
CA ASP A 229 41.88 -32.85 -95.62
C ASP A 229 40.68 -33.57 -94.98
N THR A 230 40.01 -34.45 -95.73
CA THR A 230 38.73 -35.06 -95.32
C THR A 230 38.82 -36.55 -95.07
N LYS A 231 39.93 -37.20 -95.45
CA LYS A 231 40.12 -38.64 -95.33
C LYS A 231 41.50 -38.98 -94.78
N ILE A 232 41.57 -40.09 -94.06
CA ILE A 232 42.83 -40.63 -93.53
C ILE A 232 43.35 -41.69 -94.50
N PRO A 233 44.61 -41.64 -94.96
CA PRO A 233 45.12 -42.65 -95.88
C PRO A 233 45.16 -44.03 -95.23
N SER A 234 44.64 -45.03 -95.95
CA SER A 234 44.67 -46.42 -95.50
C SER A 234 46.10 -46.98 -95.54
N GLN A 235 46.41 -47.92 -94.65
CA GLN A 235 47.72 -48.61 -94.66
C GLN A 235 48.05 -49.20 -96.04
N ARG A 236 47.04 -49.72 -96.75
CA ARG A 236 47.19 -50.26 -98.11
C ARG A 236 47.62 -49.16 -99.09
N ALA A 237 46.94 -48.02 -99.10
CA ALA A 237 47.27 -46.89 -99.97
C ALA A 237 48.71 -46.41 -99.73
N VAL A 238 49.08 -46.18 -98.47
CA VAL A 238 50.43 -45.75 -98.10
C VAL A 238 51.49 -46.78 -98.51
N LYS A 239 51.25 -48.07 -98.21
CA LYS A 239 52.21 -49.12 -98.55
C LYS A 239 52.45 -49.20 -100.05
N THR A 240 51.38 -49.21 -100.86
CA THR A 240 51.50 -49.28 -102.31
C THR A 240 52.21 -48.06 -102.90
N PHE A 241 51.91 -46.86 -102.39
CA PHE A 241 52.60 -45.64 -102.82
C PHE A 241 54.11 -45.73 -102.54
N VAL A 242 54.49 -46.12 -101.32
CA VAL A 242 55.91 -46.25 -100.91
C VAL A 242 56.62 -47.34 -101.72
N ASP A 243 55.98 -48.49 -101.96
CA ASP A 243 56.59 -49.58 -102.76
C ASP A 243 56.86 -49.14 -104.21
N THR A 244 55.97 -48.33 -104.79
CA THR A 244 56.08 -47.82 -106.17
C THR A 244 56.99 -46.60 -106.31
N HIS A 245 57.26 -45.90 -105.20
CA HIS A 245 58.13 -44.73 -105.12
C HIS A 245 59.35 -45.01 -104.23
N HIS A 246 59.78 -46.28 -104.14
CA HIS A 246 61.01 -46.60 -103.46
C HIS A 246 62.14 -45.81 -104.15
N TRP A 247 63.00 -45.20 -103.33
CA TRP A 247 64.20 -44.55 -103.83
C TRP A 247 65.05 -45.63 -104.50
N ASP A 248 65.03 -45.70 -105.83
CA ASP A 248 66.02 -46.46 -106.56
C ASP A 248 67.34 -45.71 -106.30
N ALA A 249 68.13 -46.22 -105.36
CA ALA A 249 69.50 -45.75 -105.13
C ALA A 249 70.36 -46.20 -106.33
N GLY A 250 69.94 -45.83 -107.54
CA GLY A 250 70.63 -46.08 -108.77
C GLY A 250 71.93 -45.29 -108.75
N THR A 251 73.03 -46.03 -108.68
CA THR A 251 74.27 -45.71 -109.39
C THR A 251 74.71 -44.25 -109.30
N PHE A 252 75.46 -43.92 -108.24
CA PHE A 252 76.52 -42.92 -108.37
C PHE A 252 77.60 -43.44 -109.32
#